data_AF-A0A4P5YUJ5-F1
#
_entry.id   AF-A0A4P5YUJ5-F1
#
_cell.length_a   1.000
_cell.length_b   1.000
_cell.length_c   1.000
_cell.angle_alpha   90.00
_cell.angle_beta   90.00
_cell.angle_gamma   90.00
#
_symmetry.space_group_name_H-M   'P 1'
#
loop_
_entity.id
_entity.type
_entity.pdbx_description
1 polymer ?
#
loop_
_entity_poly.entity_id
_entity_poly.type
_entity_poly.pdbx_seq_one_letter_code
_entity_poly.pdbx_strand_id
1 'polypeptide(L)' 'MISEKFVPVDPVCGIELAEELAVTHDYEGKKLFFCCNGCRKIFIRKPKKWKKNI' A
#
# COMPACT_ATOMS: atom_id res chain seq x y z
N MET A 1 -17.58 -21.32 3.33
CA MET A 1 -16.50 -20.65 4.07
C MET A 1 -16.10 -19.45 3.25
N ILE A 2 -16.62 -18.27 3.58
CA ILE A 2 -16.33 -17.05 2.82
C ILE A 2 -15.03 -16.52 3.43
N SER A 3 -13.90 -16.90 2.84
CA SER A 3 -12.60 -16.36 3.24
C SER A 3 -12.63 -14.87 2.95
N GLU A 4 -12.75 -14.04 3.99
CA GLU A 4 -12.57 -12.59 3.91
C GLU A 4 -11.17 -12.32 3.35
N LYS A 5 -11.10 -12.13 2.03
CA LYS A 5 -9.86 -11.76 1.35
C LYS A 5 -9.49 -10.37 1.82
N PHE A 6 -8.35 -10.24 2.46
CA PHE A 6 -7.75 -8.95 2.74
C PHE A 6 -7.41 -8.28 1.40
N VAL A 7 -8.06 -7.16 1.11
CA VAL A 7 -7.80 -6.36 -0.09
C VAL A 7 -6.99 -5.14 0.33
N PRO A 8 -5.66 -5.16 0.17
CA PRO A 8 -4.85 -4.02 0.51
C PRO A 8 -5.22 -2.80 -0.34
N VAL A 9 -5.20 -1.63 0.30
CA VAL A 9 -5.45 -0.34 -0.33
C VAL A 9 -4.14 0.42 -0.48
N ASP A 10 -3.86 0.91 -1.68
CA ASP A 10 -2.68 1.74 -1.94
C ASP A 10 -2.83 3.09 -1.20
N PRO A 11 -1.91 3.46 -0.29
CA PRO A 11 -2.04 4.67 0.52
C PRO A 11 -1.83 5.98 -0.26
N VAL A 12 -1.35 5.91 -1.50
CA VAL A 12 -1.11 7.08 -2.37
C VAL A 12 -2.30 7.35 -3.27
N CYS A 13 -2.85 6.32 -3.91
CA CYS A 13 -3.95 6.48 -4.87
C CYS A 13 -5.31 5.99 -4.36
N GLY A 14 -5.36 5.28 -3.24
CA GLY A 14 -6.59 4.81 -2.61
C GLY A 14 -7.28 3.65 -3.33
N ILE A 15 -6.59 2.99 -4.25
CA ILE A 15 -7.18 1.86 -4.98
C ILE A 15 -6.97 0.57 -4.21
N GLU A 16 -7.99 -0.28 -4.24
CA GLU A 16 -7.93 -1.67 -3.82
C GLU A 16 -7.13 -2.50 -4.85
N LEU A 17 -6.25 -3.37 -4.36
CA LEU A 17 -5.49 -4.28 -5.21
C LEU A 17 -5.34 -5.66 -4.57
N ALA A 18 -5.11 -6.67 -5.40
CA ALA A 18 -4.75 -7.98 -4.91
C ALA A 18 -3.35 -7.94 -4.30
N GLU A 19 -3.19 -8.50 -3.09
CA GLU A 19 -1.90 -8.59 -2.39
C GLU A 19 -0.80 -9.23 -3.26
N GLU A 20 -1.18 -10.24 -4.03
CA GLU A 20 -0.32 -11.00 -4.94
C GLU A 20 0.33 -10.14 -6.03
N LEU A 21 -0.36 -9.07 -6.45
CA LEU A 21 0.09 -8.13 -7.49
C LEU A 21 0.67 -6.85 -6.91
N ALA A 22 0.62 -6.69 -5.58
CA ALA A 22 1.06 -5.50 -4.90
C ALA A 22 2.58 -5.36 -4.88
N VAL A 23 3.06 -4.15 -5.12
CA VAL A 23 4.42 -3.78 -4.76
C VAL A 23 4.45 -3.53 -3.26
N THR A 24 5.30 -4.25 -2.53
CA THR A 24 5.42 -4.10 -1.08
C THR A 24 6.53 -3.13 -0.69
N HIS A 25 6.37 -2.46 0.45
CA HIS A 25 7.43 -1.67 1.06
C HIS A 25 7.28 -1.68 2.58
N ASP A 26 8.34 -2.06 3.27
CA ASP A 26 8.38 -1.96 4.72
C ASP A 26 8.66 -0.52 5.15
N TYR A 27 7.78 0.03 5.97
CA TYR A 27 7.88 1.38 6.50
C TYR A 27 7.44 1.39 7.96
N GLU A 28 8.34 1.80 8.87
CA GLU A 28 8.09 1.83 10.32
C GLU A 28 7.60 0.49 10.92
N GLY A 29 8.10 -0.62 10.37
CA GLY A 29 7.70 -1.97 10.81
C GLY A 29 6.33 -2.42 10.28
N LYS A 30 5.66 -1.61 9.44
CA LYS A 30 4.44 -2.00 8.73
C LYS A 30 4.78 -2.34 7.27
N LYS A 31 4.19 -3.42 6.76
CA LYS A 31 4.25 -3.76 5.34
C LYS A 31 3.16 -2.99 4.60
N LEU A 32 3.57 -2.11 3.70
CA LEU A 32 2.66 -1.32 2.88
C LEU A 32 2.55 -1.93 1.47
N PHE A 33 1.39 -1.77 0.87
CA PHE A 33 1.06 -2.33 -0.44
C PHE A 33 0.77 -1.18 -1.42
N PHE A 34 1.32 -1.28 -2.63
CA PHE A 34 1.18 -0.27 -3.67
C PHE A 34 0.76 -0.91 -4.98
N CYS A 35 -0.12 -0.25 -5.73
CA CYS A 35 -0.57 -0.70 -7.04
C CYS A 35 0.54 -0.72 -8.08
N CYS A 36 1.57 0.11 -7.90
CA CYS A 36 2.69 0.18 -8.80
C CYS A 36 3.94 0.78 -8.14
N ASN A 37 5.07 0.63 -8.82
CA ASN A 37 6.34 1.24 -8.42
C ASN A 37 6.27 2.79 -8.39
N GLY A 38 5.37 3.40 -9.16
CA GLY A 38 5.13 4.85 -9.14
C GLY A 38 4.61 5.33 -7.78
N CYS A 39 3.55 4.70 -7.28
CA CYS A 39 2.98 4.98 -5.95
C CYS A 39 4.00 4.76 -4.84
N ARG A 40 4.74 3.64 -4.88
CA ARG A 40 5.84 3.38 -3.93
C ARG A 40 6.88 4.52 -3.91
N LYS A 41 7.31 5.01 -5.08
CA LYS A 41 8.27 6.12 -5.18
C LYS A 41 7.70 7.44 -4.63
N ILE A 42 6.42 7.72 -4.90
CA ILE A 42 5.73 8.91 -4.36
C ILE A 42 5.67 8.84 -2.83
N PHE A 43 5.33 7.66 -2.30
CA PHE A 43 5.31 7.41 -0.87
C PHE A 43 6.68 7.62 -0.22
N ILE A 44 7.74 6.99 -0.75
CA ILE A 44 9.12 7.13 -0.25
C ILE A 44 9.59 8.59 -0.26
N ARG A 45 9.21 9.37 -1.27
CA ARG A 45 9.56 10.80 -1.37
C ARG A 45 8.82 11.66 -0.34
N LYS A 46 7.58 11.33 0.02
CA LYS A 46 6.75 12.11 0.93
C LYS A 46 5.96 11.23 1.91
N PRO A 47 6.62 10.42 2.76
CA PRO A 47 5.92 9.42 3.56
C PRO A 47 5.03 10.08 4.62
N LYS A 48 5.46 11.20 5.22
CA LYS A 48 4.67 11.97 6.19
C LYS A 48 3.33 12.46 5.65
N LYS A 49 3.19 12.69 4.33
CA LYS A 49 1.94 13.13 3.72
C LYS A 49 0.90 12.01 3.66
N TRP A 50 1.38 10.78 3.45
CA TRP A 50 0.55 9.60 3.27
C TRP A 50 0.45 8.73 4.55
N LYS A 51 1.23 9.07 5.59
CA LYS A 51 1.17 8.49 6.95
C LYS A 51 -0.19 8.56 7.64
N LYS A 52 -1.11 9.43 7.23
CA LYS A 52 -2.38 9.62 7.93
C LYS A 52 -3.34 8.41 7.82
N ASN A 53 -3.11 7.48 6.89
CA ASN A 53 -4.00 6.36 6.59
C ASN A 53 -3.30 4.98 6.60
N ILE A 54 -2.20 4.81 7.34
CA ILE A 54 -1.43 3.55 7.44
C ILE A 54 -1.20 3.12 8.89
#